data_AF-A0A7J6V2R8-F1
#
_entry.id   AF-A0A7J6V2R8-F1
#
_cell.length_a   1.000
_cell.length_b   1.000
_cell.length_c   1.000
_cell.angle_alpha   90.00
_cell.angle_beta   90.00
_cell.angle_gamma   90.00
#
_symmetry.space_group_name_H-M   'P 1'
#
loop_
_entity.id
_entity.type
_entity.pdbx_description
1 polymer ?
#
loop_
_entity_poly.entity_id
_entity_poly.type
_entity_poly.pdbx_seq_one_letter_code
_entity_poly.pdbx_strand_id
1 'polypeptide(L)'
;MLSISRLLYRSFCTSLSSTATTTTPPTMNAIVDSIFKERNLTKLVQKFKKSSEIDRFRSKHRIYEIATRRLASAKKFYYIEEILEEQKKYHDITKEGFAIRLIKLYGNA
;
A
#
# COMPACT_ATOMS: atom_id res chain seq x y z
N MET A 1 38.87 -12.41 -31.90
CA MET A 1 38.15 -11.19 -31.48
C MET A 1 37.49 -11.46 -30.13
N LEU A 2 38.13 -11.04 -29.04
CA LEU A 2 37.67 -11.30 -27.66
C LEU A 2 36.58 -10.28 -27.29
N SER A 3 35.37 -10.76 -26.98
CA SER A 3 34.24 -9.94 -26.56
C SER A 3 34.33 -9.69 -25.05
N ILE A 4 34.58 -8.44 -24.67
CA ILE A 4 34.68 -8.01 -23.27
C ILE A 4 33.27 -7.72 -22.75
N SER A 5 32.75 -8.63 -21.93
CA SER A 5 31.47 -8.49 -21.21
C SER A 5 31.54 -7.36 -20.18
N ARG A 6 30.70 -6.32 -20.35
CA ARG A 6 30.56 -5.21 -19.40
C ARG A 6 29.76 -5.65 -18.18
N LEU A 7 30.44 -6.06 -17.11
CA LEU A 7 29.81 -6.21 -15.79
C LEU A 7 29.53 -4.82 -15.21
N LEU A 8 28.27 -4.40 -15.19
CA LEU A 8 27.81 -3.26 -14.41
C LEU A 8 27.72 -3.69 -12.93
N TYR A 9 28.77 -3.41 -12.17
CA TYR A 9 28.73 -3.53 -10.71
C TYR A 9 27.77 -2.48 -10.15
N ARG A 10 26.62 -2.96 -9.65
CA ARG A 10 25.63 -2.14 -8.94
C ARG A 10 26.13 -1.88 -7.53
N SER A 11 26.87 -0.79 -7.32
CA SER A 11 27.25 -0.36 -5.97
C SER A 11 26.01 0.05 -5.18
N PHE A 12 25.73 -0.66 -4.09
CA PHE A 12 24.72 -0.26 -3.11
C PHE A 12 25.36 0.70 -2.10
N CYS A 13 25.04 1.99 -2.21
CA CYS A 13 25.34 2.95 -1.15
C CYS A 13 24.25 2.89 -0.08
N THR A 14 24.56 2.29 1.07
CA THR A 14 23.76 2.44 2.29
C THR A 14 24.15 3.73 3.00
N SER A 15 23.34 4.77 2.87
CA SER A 15 23.47 5.99 3.70
C SER A 15 22.88 5.75 5.08
N LEU A 16 23.72 5.84 6.11
CA LEU A 16 23.31 5.87 7.51
C LEU A 16 22.48 7.15 7.76
N SER A 17 21.19 7.00 8.06
CA SER A 17 20.32 8.14 8.37
C SER A 17 20.41 8.46 9.85
N SER A 18 21.07 9.57 10.19
CA SER A 18 21.10 10.15 11.53
C SER A 18 19.71 10.60 11.98
N THR A 19 19.36 10.29 13.23
CA THR A 19 18.12 10.70 13.88
C THR A 19 18.12 12.22 14.11
N ALA A 20 17.35 12.97 13.32
CA ALA A 20 17.05 14.37 13.57
C ALA A 20 15.53 14.60 13.56
N THR A 21 14.99 15.02 14.69
CA THR A 21 13.60 15.45 14.87
C THR A 21 13.31 16.70 14.03
N THR A 22 12.72 16.52 12.86
CA THR A 22 12.14 17.57 12.02
C THR A 22 10.89 17.00 11.34
N THR A 23 9.80 17.76 11.32
CA THR A 23 8.50 17.41 10.72
C THR A 23 8.63 17.21 9.21
N THR A 24 9.17 16.07 8.79
CA THR A 24 9.23 15.62 7.40
C THR A 24 7.95 14.82 7.10
N PRO A 25 7.34 14.98 5.91
CA PRO A 25 6.20 14.15 5.54
C PRO A 25 6.59 12.66 5.65
N PRO A 26 5.75 11.82 6.27
CA PRO A 26 6.09 10.43 6.49
C PRO A 26 6.38 9.73 5.17
N THR A 27 7.46 8.95 5.14
CA THR A 27 7.81 8.16 3.96
C THR A 27 6.68 7.17 3.64
N MET A 28 6.53 6.78 2.36
CA MET A 28 5.50 5.79 1.99
C MET A 28 5.62 4.49 2.76
N ASN A 29 6.84 4.06 3.08
CA ASN A 29 7.06 2.86 3.88
C ASN A 29 6.56 3.06 5.31
N ALA A 30 6.80 4.23 5.93
CA ALA A 30 6.25 4.55 7.24
C ALA A 30 4.72 4.56 7.26
N ILE A 31 4.08 5.09 6.21
CA ILE A 31 2.62 5.06 6.07
C ILE A 31 2.11 3.62 6.00
N VAL A 32 2.69 2.81 5.11
CA VAL A 32 2.32 1.40 4.92
C VAL A 32 2.53 0.61 6.21
N ASP A 33 3.67 0.80 6.88
CA ASP A 33 3.97 0.17 8.18
C ASP A 33 2.99 0.59 9.26
N SER A 34 2.56 1.86 9.27
CA SER A 34 1.59 2.36 10.24
C SER A 34 0.23 1.68 10.12
N ILE A 35 -0.17 1.27 8.92
CA ILE A 35 -1.41 0.52 8.66
C ILE A 35 -1.20 -0.96 9.00
N PHE A 36 -0.06 -1.55 8.65
CA PHE A 36 0.25 -2.94 9.00
C PHE A 36 0.31 -3.18 10.51
N LYS A 37 0.89 -2.24 11.26
CA LYS A 37 1.04 -2.35 12.72
C LYS A 37 -0.20 -1.90 13.49
N GLU A 38 -1.17 -1.22 12.85
CA GLU A 38 -2.40 -0.78 13.52
C GLU A 38 -3.25 -1.98 13.93
N ARG A 39 -3.53 -2.15 15.22
CA ARG A 39 -4.32 -3.28 15.74
C ARG A 39 -5.82 -2.98 15.74
N ASN A 40 -6.20 -1.73 15.92
CA ASN A 40 -7.60 -1.34 15.94
C ASN A 40 -8.15 -1.28 14.49
N LEU A 41 -9.13 -2.12 14.19
CA LEU A 41 -9.66 -2.25 12.83
C LEU A 41 -10.32 -0.97 12.31
N THR A 42 -10.99 -0.21 13.17
CA THR A 42 -11.58 1.08 12.79
C THR A 42 -10.49 2.10 12.44
N LYS A 43 -9.44 2.19 13.26
CA LYS A 43 -8.29 3.07 12.96
C LYS A 43 -7.55 2.62 11.70
N LEU A 44 -7.48 1.32 11.45
CA LEU A 44 -6.89 0.76 10.24
C LEU A 44 -7.64 1.25 9.01
N VAL A 45 -8.98 1.16 9.01
CA VAL A 45 -9.84 1.65 7.92
C VAL A 45 -9.64 3.16 7.72
N GLN A 46 -9.69 3.95 8.79
CA GLN A 46 -9.50 5.40 8.70
C GLN A 46 -8.13 5.78 8.11
N LYS A 47 -7.05 5.15 8.59
CA LYS A 47 -5.69 5.38 8.05
C LYS A 47 -5.57 4.94 6.60
N PHE A 48 -6.18 3.81 6.25
CA PHE A 48 -6.19 3.29 4.89
C PHE A 48 -6.88 4.26 3.92
N LYS A 49 -8.07 4.74 4.29
CA LYS A 49 -8.81 5.74 3.50
C LYS A 49 -8.01 7.04 3.35
N LYS A 50 -7.46 7.55 4.45
CA LYS A 50 -6.64 8.77 4.40
C LYS A 50 -5.41 8.60 3.51
N SER A 51 -4.76 7.45 3.58
CA SER A 51 -3.59 7.14 2.75
C SER A 51 -3.97 6.94 1.28
N SER A 52 -5.20 6.55 0.98
CA SER A 52 -5.70 6.36 -0.39
C SER A 52 -5.78 7.66 -1.18
N GLU A 53 -5.77 8.83 -0.53
CA GLU A 53 -5.63 10.13 -1.20
C GLU A 53 -4.31 10.24 -1.99
N ILE A 54 -3.27 9.53 -1.55
CA ILE A 54 -1.94 9.54 -2.15
C ILE A 54 -1.90 8.55 -3.32
N ASP A 55 -1.62 9.04 -4.53
CA ASP A 55 -1.58 8.20 -5.75
C ASP A 55 -0.61 7.02 -5.63
N ARG A 56 0.59 7.29 -5.11
CA ARG A 56 1.60 6.26 -4.90
C ARG A 56 1.16 5.17 -3.92
N PHE A 57 0.27 5.47 -2.98
CA PHE A 57 -0.30 4.47 -2.07
C PHE A 57 -1.24 3.53 -2.83
N ARG A 58 -2.06 4.04 -3.74
CA ARG A 58 -2.99 3.23 -4.55
C ARG A 58 -2.27 2.19 -5.42
N SER A 59 -1.00 2.42 -5.75
CA SER A 59 -0.15 1.43 -6.44
C SER A 59 0.27 0.22 -5.58
N LYS A 60 0.09 0.26 -4.25
CA LYS A 60 0.60 -0.75 -3.30
C LYS A 60 -0.34 -1.94 -3.12
N HIS A 61 -0.42 -2.83 -4.10
CA HIS A 61 -1.26 -4.04 -4.10
C HIS A 61 -1.34 -4.78 -2.75
N ARG A 62 -0.19 -5.07 -2.13
CA ARG A 62 -0.11 -5.86 -0.90
C ARG A 62 -0.80 -5.23 0.31
N ILE A 63 -0.95 -3.90 0.36
CA ILE A 63 -1.68 -3.25 1.47
C ILE A 63 -3.16 -3.61 1.43
N TYR A 64 -3.73 -3.70 0.23
CA TYR A 64 -5.14 -4.03 0.03
C TYR A 64 -5.43 -5.47 0.46
N GLU A 65 -4.61 -6.42 0.01
CA GLU A 65 -4.76 -7.84 0.34
C GLU A 65 -4.64 -8.09 1.84
N ILE A 66 -3.68 -7.42 2.51
CA ILE A 66 -3.51 -7.59 3.96
C ILE A 66 -4.66 -6.91 4.72
N ALA A 67 -5.08 -5.71 4.34
CA ALA A 67 -6.18 -5.01 5.00
C ALA A 67 -7.49 -5.82 4.90
N THR A 68 -7.86 -6.24 3.69
CA THR A 68 -9.05 -7.05 3.44
C THR A 68 -9.01 -8.39 4.18
N ARG A 69 -7.91 -9.15 4.08
CA ARG A 69 -7.75 -10.41 4.81
C ARG A 69 -7.90 -10.25 6.33
N ARG A 70 -7.33 -9.18 6.90
CA ARG A 70 -7.42 -8.89 8.34
C ARG A 70 -8.86 -8.55 8.76
N LEU A 71 -9.56 -7.75 7.96
CA LEU A 71 -10.97 -7.41 8.21
C LEU A 71 -11.88 -8.63 8.06
N ALA A 72 -11.65 -9.46 7.04
CA ALA A 72 -12.37 -10.70 6.78
C ALA A 72 -12.20 -11.71 7.92
N SER A 73 -10.96 -11.90 8.38
CA SER A 73 -10.64 -12.76 9.53
C SER A 73 -11.35 -12.31 10.82
N ALA A 74 -11.61 -11.01 10.95
CA ALA A 74 -12.37 -10.44 12.06
C ALA A 74 -13.89 -10.38 11.81
N LYS A 75 -14.38 -10.94 10.69
CA LYS A 75 -15.78 -10.91 10.24
C LYS A 75 -16.35 -9.49 10.14
N LYS A 76 -15.51 -8.51 9.78
CA LYS A 76 -15.90 -7.11 9.60
C LYS A 76 -16.09 -6.76 8.13
N PHE A 77 -17.01 -7.45 7.46
CA PHE A 77 -17.28 -7.29 6.03
C PHE A 77 -17.72 -5.88 5.66
N TYR A 78 -18.50 -5.21 6.53
CA TYR A 78 -18.86 -3.80 6.36
C TYR A 78 -17.63 -2.90 6.14
N TYR A 79 -16.55 -3.10 6.90
CA TYR A 79 -15.33 -2.31 6.73
C TYR A 79 -14.58 -2.64 5.43
N ILE A 80 -14.73 -3.86 4.90
CA ILE A 80 -14.17 -4.24 3.60
C ILE A 80 -14.90 -3.48 2.50
N GLU A 81 -16.23 -3.50 2.52
CA GLU A 81 -17.05 -2.71 1.62
C GLU A 81 -16.69 -1.22 1.72
N GLU A 82 -16.57 -0.69 2.94
CA GLU A 82 -16.25 0.71 3.18
C GLU A 82 -14.90 1.15 2.57
N ILE A 83 -13.86 0.31 2.64
CA ILE A 83 -12.56 0.63 2.03
C ILE A 83 -12.57 0.46 0.52
N LEU A 84 -13.37 -0.47 -0.02
CA LEU A 84 -13.47 -0.73 -1.47
C LEU A 84 -14.31 0.33 -2.17
N GLU A 85 -15.44 0.75 -1.58
CA GLU A 85 -16.24 1.88 -2.08
C GLU A 85 -15.42 3.17 -2.11
N GLU A 86 -14.61 3.43 -1.08
CA GLU A 86 -13.71 4.58 -1.04
C GLU A 86 -12.76 4.63 -2.25
N GLN A 87 -12.39 3.48 -2.82
CA GLN A 87 -11.47 3.44 -3.95
C GLN A 87 -12.12 3.83 -5.28
N LYS A 88 -13.44 3.64 -5.42
CA LYS A 88 -14.14 3.83 -6.69
C LYS A 88 -14.13 5.29 -7.16
N LYS A 89 -13.96 6.23 -6.23
CA LYS A 89 -13.90 7.67 -6.54
C LYS A 89 -12.61 8.12 -7.23
N TYR A 90 -11.55 7.31 -7.18
CA TYR A 90 -10.27 7.68 -7.79
C TYR A 90 -10.23 7.32 -9.27
N HIS A 91 -9.62 8.18 -10.09
CA HIS A 91 -9.49 7.98 -11.54
C HIS A 91 -8.77 6.67 -11.92
N ASP A 92 -8.00 6.09 -11.00
CA ASP A 92 -7.39 4.76 -11.15
C ASP A 92 -8.40 3.66 -11.48
N ILE A 93 -9.70 3.83 -11.21
CA ILE A 93 -10.75 2.89 -11.62
C ILE A 93 -10.80 2.65 -13.14
N THR A 94 -10.32 3.61 -13.93
CA THR A 94 -10.19 3.47 -15.41
C THR A 94 -9.04 2.55 -15.82
N LYS A 95 -8.10 2.26 -14.91
CA LYS A 95 -6.95 1.38 -15.15
C LYS A 95 -7.36 -0.05 -14.87
N GLU A 96 -7.27 -0.90 -15.89
CA GLU A 96 -7.62 -2.32 -15.82
C GLU A 96 -7.02 -3.03 -14.59
N GLY A 97 -5.71 -2.89 -14.37
CA GLY A 97 -5.03 -3.54 -13.25
C GLY A 97 -5.53 -3.08 -11.86
N PHE A 98 -6.05 -1.87 -11.75
CA PHE A 98 -6.66 -1.40 -10.51
C PHE A 98 -8.09 -1.94 -10.34
N ALA A 99 -8.89 -1.91 -11.40
CA ALA A 99 -10.25 -2.48 -11.39
C ALA A 99 -10.25 -3.98 -11.07
N ILE A 100 -9.40 -4.77 -11.75
CA ILE A 100 -9.23 -6.21 -11.47
C ILE A 100 -8.88 -6.44 -10.01
N ARG A 101 -8.03 -5.60 -9.42
CA ARG A 101 -7.66 -5.72 -8.00
C ARG A 101 -8.86 -5.54 -7.10
N LEU A 102 -9.71 -4.53 -7.32
CA LEU A 102 -10.91 -4.33 -6.50
C LEU A 102 -11.86 -5.53 -6.62
N ILE A 103 -12.08 -6.05 -7.82
CA ILE A 103 -12.91 -7.25 -8.05
C ILE A 103 -12.34 -8.47 -7.32
N LYS A 104 -11.03 -8.71 -7.43
CA LYS A 104 -10.34 -9.82 -6.73
C LYS A 104 -10.52 -9.72 -5.21
N LEU A 105 -10.47 -8.51 -4.65
CA LEU A 105 -10.62 -8.30 -3.21
C LEU A 105 -12.05 -8.60 -2.73
N TYR A 106 -13.08 -8.32 -3.55
CA TYR A 106 -14.45 -8.74 -3.24
C TYR A 106 -14.59 -10.26 -3.19
N GLY A 107 -13.99 -10.98 -4.15
CA GLY A 107 -14.10 -12.45 -4.21
C GLY A 107 -13.32 -13.18 -3.11
N ASN A 108 -12.33 -12.53 -2.50
CA ASN A 108 -11.46 -13.12 -1.48
C ASN A 108 -11.83 -12.71 -0.04
N ALA A 109 -12.83 -11.85 0.13
CA ALA A 109 -13.27 -11.33 1.42
C ALA A 109 -14.13 -12.33 2.19
#